data_AF-A0A9E5N974-F1
#
_entry.id   AF-A0A9E5N974-F1
#
_cell.length_a   1.000
_cell.length_b   1.000
_cell.length_c   1.000
_cell.angle_alpha   90.00
_cell.angle_beta   90.00
_cell.angle_gamma   90.00
#
_symmetry.space_group_name_H-M   'P 1'
#
loop_
_entity.id
_entity.type
_entity.pdbx_description
1 polymer ?
#
loop_
_entity_poly.entity_id
_entity_poly.type
_entity_poly.pdbx_seq_one_letter_code
_entity_poly.pdbx_strand_id
1 'polypeptide(L)'
;MQIAVIGTGYVGLVTAAVLADQGNDVIAVDIDEEKVQGLKAGKMPFYEPGMEEMVTRNHADGRLDFTSDTADAVRRSEVIFICVDTPPAEDGTSDLSHVEGAAKAVAKAMNNHKVVVNKSTVPVGTGDLVGRILEENKPEGADFDVVSNPEFLREGNAIADSLRPDRIVIGASNPQAALKLVELYAPLERQMLICDVESAEIIKYASNAYLATKISFINSIAELCEKVGADVVQVVKGMGADRRIGAEFL
;
A
#
# COMPACT_ATOMS: atom_id res chain seq x y z
N MET A 1 15.68 2.67 8.76
CA MET A 1 15.89 3.03 7.33
C MET A 1 15.38 4.44 7.09
N GLN A 2 15.86 5.14 6.05
CA GLN A 2 15.33 6.45 5.65
C GLN A 2 14.28 6.27 4.55
N ILE A 3 13.03 6.65 4.81
CA ILE A 3 11.89 6.29 3.97
C ILE A 3 11.08 7.53 3.63
N ALA A 4 10.73 7.69 2.35
CA ALA A 4 9.71 8.64 1.94
C ALA A 4 8.42 7.89 1.60
N VAL A 5 7.27 8.43 2.00
CA VAL A 5 5.96 7.92 1.61
C VAL A 5 5.19 9.03 0.90
N ILE A 6 4.97 8.86 -0.40
CA ILE A 6 4.30 9.83 -1.26
C ILE A 6 2.80 9.53 -1.29
N GLY A 7 2.01 10.50 -0.82
CA GLY A 7 0.58 10.39 -0.57
C GLY A 7 0.29 10.16 0.90
N THR A 8 -0.57 11.01 1.49
CA THR A 8 -1.05 10.87 2.88
C THR A 8 -2.54 10.55 2.97
N GLY A 9 -3.05 9.87 1.93
CA GLY A 9 -4.32 9.16 2.01
C GLY A 9 -4.26 7.97 2.97
N TYR A 10 -5.32 7.18 3.03
CA TYR A 10 -5.46 6.09 4.01
C TYR A 10 -4.27 5.13 4.02
N VAL A 11 -3.90 4.59 2.85
CA VAL A 11 -2.78 3.64 2.71
C VAL A 11 -1.45 4.28 3.05
N GLY A 12 -1.20 5.50 2.53
CA GLY A 12 0.07 6.18 2.68
C GLY A 12 0.35 6.61 4.11
N LEU A 13 -0.62 7.25 4.77
CA LEU A 13 -0.45 7.71 6.15
C LEU A 13 -0.30 6.53 7.12
N VAL A 14 -1.11 5.47 6.98
CA VAL A 14 -0.97 4.25 7.79
C VAL A 14 0.41 3.62 7.57
N THR A 15 0.85 3.48 6.31
CA THR A 15 2.18 2.95 5.99
C THR A 15 3.29 3.79 6.64
N ALA A 16 3.21 5.11 6.53
CA ALA A 16 4.22 6.01 7.09
C ALA A 16 4.31 5.88 8.62
N ALA A 17 3.16 5.91 9.30
CA ALA A 17 3.12 5.82 10.75
C ALA A 17 3.59 4.46 11.26
N VAL A 18 3.17 3.35 10.63
CA VAL A 18 3.59 2.00 11.04
C VAL A 18 5.08 1.79 10.82
N LEU A 19 5.64 2.24 9.70
CA LEU A 19 7.08 2.12 9.45
C LEU A 19 7.89 2.99 10.43
N ALA A 20 7.41 4.19 10.76
CA ALA A 20 8.05 5.03 11.78
C ALA A 20 7.99 4.39 13.17
N ASP A 21 6.87 3.73 13.49
CA ASP A 21 6.68 3.02 14.76
C ASP A 21 7.59 1.81 14.92
N GLN A 22 7.99 1.21 13.80
CA GLN A 22 9.01 0.15 13.75
C GLN A 22 10.43 0.67 13.89
N GLY A 23 10.63 1.98 14.10
CA GLY A 23 11.93 2.59 14.33
C GLY A 23 12.62 3.12 13.09
N ASN A 24 11.90 3.31 11.97
CA ASN A 24 12.44 3.97 10.79
C ASN A 24 12.30 5.48 10.86
N ASP A 25 13.14 6.19 10.11
CA ASP A 25 13.01 7.63 9.88
C ASP A 25 12.17 7.82 8.61
N VAL A 26 10.96 8.35 8.77
CA VAL A 26 9.96 8.42 7.72
C VAL A 26 9.56 9.86 7.44
N ILE A 27 9.50 10.23 6.16
CA ILE A 27 8.98 11.50 5.68
C ILE A 27 7.73 11.22 4.84
N ALA A 28 6.56 11.59 5.37
CA ALA A 28 5.30 11.52 4.66
C ALA A 28 5.09 12.79 3.83
N VAL A 29 4.77 12.62 2.54
CA VAL A 29 4.70 13.70 1.57
C VAL A 29 3.29 13.81 1.01
N ASP A 30 2.73 15.01 0.97
CA ASP A 30 1.49 15.30 0.26
C ASP A 30 1.60 16.64 -0.46
N ILE A 31 0.98 16.75 -1.64
CA ILE A 31 0.94 18.00 -2.39
C ILE A 31 0.01 19.04 -1.75
N ASP A 32 -0.91 18.57 -0.90
CA ASP A 32 -1.83 19.41 -0.14
C ASP A 32 -1.12 19.97 1.11
N GLU A 33 -0.71 21.23 1.02
CA GLU A 33 -0.05 21.93 2.13
C GLU A 33 -0.94 22.05 3.37
N GLU A 34 -2.26 22.21 3.21
CA GLU A 34 -3.18 22.32 4.34
C GLU A 34 -3.25 20.99 5.10
N LYS A 35 -3.32 19.87 4.37
CA LYS A 35 -3.26 18.53 4.94
C LYS A 35 -1.94 18.28 5.67
N VAL A 36 -0.81 18.68 5.08
CA VAL A 36 0.52 18.57 5.72
C VAL A 36 0.57 19.37 7.03
N GLN A 37 0.09 20.62 7.04
CA GLN A 37 0.06 21.41 8.28
C GLN A 37 -0.91 20.83 9.31
N GLY A 38 -2.04 20.28 8.87
CA GLY A 38 -2.97 19.55 9.72
C GLY A 38 -2.30 18.37 10.42
N LEU A 39 -1.59 17.53 9.67
CA LEU A 39 -0.86 16.38 10.20
C LEU A 39 0.24 16.77 11.19
N LYS A 40 1.01 17.84 10.90
CA LYS A 40 1.98 18.40 11.86
C LYS A 40 1.34 18.88 13.15
N ALA A 41 0.10 19.37 13.07
CA ALA A 41 -0.70 19.77 14.23
C ALA A 41 -1.47 18.61 14.90
N GLY A 42 -1.23 17.36 14.49
CA GLY A 42 -1.91 16.17 15.03
C GLY A 42 -3.33 15.96 14.53
N LYS A 43 -3.80 16.72 13.52
CA LYS A 43 -5.15 16.58 12.96
C LYS A 43 -5.18 15.49 11.91
N MET A 44 -5.92 14.41 12.19
CA MET A 44 -6.04 13.29 11.26
C MET A 44 -7.05 13.58 10.15
N PRO A 45 -6.74 13.29 8.87
CA PRO A 45 -7.65 13.52 7.74
C PRO A 45 -8.78 12.49 7.64
N PHE A 46 -8.67 11.37 8.35
CA PHE A 46 -9.67 10.31 8.42
C PHE A 46 -9.64 9.63 9.80
N TYR A 47 -10.69 8.86 10.10
CA TYR A 47 -10.74 8.06 11.32
C TYR A 47 -10.12 6.68 11.09
N GLU A 48 -9.14 6.32 11.91
CA GLU A 48 -8.58 4.97 12.00
C GLU A 48 -8.20 4.71 13.47
N PRO A 49 -8.66 3.62 14.10
CA PRO A 49 -8.40 3.37 15.53
C PRO A 49 -6.91 3.33 15.88
N GLY A 50 -6.46 4.24 16.75
CA GLY A 50 -5.07 4.34 17.21
C GLY A 50 -4.15 5.19 16.33
N MET A 51 -4.64 5.72 15.21
CA MET A 51 -3.83 6.49 14.25
C MET A 51 -3.31 7.81 14.83
N GLU A 52 -4.17 8.59 15.47
CA GLU A 52 -3.81 9.90 16.04
C GLU A 52 -2.70 9.77 17.10
N GLU A 53 -2.81 8.76 17.98
CA GLU A 53 -1.80 8.47 18.99
C GLU A 53 -0.46 8.06 18.36
N MET A 54 -0.50 7.15 17.38
CA MET A 54 0.70 6.66 16.70
C MET A 54 1.42 7.76 15.93
N VAL A 55 0.68 8.61 15.20
CA VAL A 55 1.26 9.75 14.46
C VAL A 55 1.84 10.76 15.43
N THR A 56 1.08 11.17 16.44
CA THR A 56 1.52 12.19 17.40
C THR A 56 2.80 11.75 18.13
N ARG A 57 2.86 10.48 18.58
CA ARG A 57 4.05 9.91 19.21
C ARG A 57 5.26 9.92 18.27
N ASN A 58 5.12 9.36 17.07
CA ASN A 58 6.27 9.24 16.15
C ASN A 58 6.72 10.60 15.60
N HIS A 59 5.80 11.57 15.48
CA HIS A 59 6.15 12.95 15.14
C HIS A 59 6.92 13.64 16.28
N ALA A 60 6.45 13.51 17.52
CA ALA A 60 7.14 14.05 18.69
C ALA A 60 8.54 13.43 18.89
N ASP A 61 8.68 12.14 18.59
CA ASP A 61 9.96 11.41 18.66
C ASP A 61 10.90 11.72 17.49
N GLY A 62 10.47 12.49 16.49
CA GLY A 62 11.28 12.86 15.32
C GLY A 62 11.46 11.74 14.29
N ARG A 63 10.75 10.61 14.43
CA ARG A 63 10.79 9.47 13.48
C ARG A 63 9.81 9.62 12.32
N LEU A 64 8.79 10.45 12.46
CA LEU A 64 7.83 10.75 11.40
C LEU A 64 7.77 12.26 11.17
N ASP A 65 8.09 12.73 9.97
CA ASP A 65 7.92 14.12 9.55
C ASP A 65 6.97 14.21 8.37
N PHE A 66 6.43 15.41 8.14
CA PHE A 66 5.50 15.71 7.06
C PHE A 66 6.04 16.85 6.20
N THR A 67 5.88 16.77 4.88
CA THR A 67 6.31 17.86 3.99
C THR A 67 5.49 17.90 2.71
N SER A 68 5.43 19.07 2.08
CA SER A 68 4.98 19.20 0.69
C SER A 68 6.14 19.23 -0.31
N ASP A 69 7.39 19.25 0.16
CA ASP A 69 8.58 19.17 -0.67
C ASP A 69 8.98 17.71 -0.96
N THR A 70 8.42 17.16 -2.03
CA THR A 70 8.78 15.83 -2.55
C THR A 70 10.28 15.70 -2.81
N ALA A 71 10.94 16.77 -3.27
CA ALA A 71 12.32 16.69 -3.67
C ALA A 71 13.27 16.55 -2.47
N ASP A 72 12.99 17.26 -1.37
CA ASP A 72 13.71 17.08 -0.11
C ASP A 72 13.54 15.65 0.44
N ALA A 73 12.29 15.17 0.50
CA ALA A 73 11.98 13.85 1.02
C ALA A 73 12.70 12.73 0.22
N VAL A 74 12.70 12.83 -1.11
CA VAL A 74 13.37 11.85 -1.99
C VAL A 74 14.88 11.88 -1.80
N ARG A 75 15.50 13.07 -1.72
CA ARG A 75 16.97 13.18 -1.55
C ARG A 75 17.47 12.58 -0.23
N ARG A 76 16.65 12.65 0.82
CA ARG A 76 16.97 12.15 2.17
C ARG A 76 16.68 10.66 2.37
N SER A 77 15.93 10.04 1.47
CA SER A 77 15.41 8.68 1.64
C SER A 77 16.09 7.68 0.70
N GLU A 78 16.20 6.42 1.14
CA GLU A 78 16.71 5.29 0.33
C GLU A 78 15.57 4.47 -0.28
N VAL A 79 14.42 4.39 0.42
CA VAL A 79 13.22 3.70 -0.05
C VAL A 79 12.09 4.72 -0.19
N ILE A 80 11.42 4.73 -1.35
CA ILE A 80 10.37 5.68 -1.68
C ILE A 80 9.09 4.91 -1.97
N PHE A 81 8.08 5.00 -1.11
CA PHE A 81 6.77 4.42 -1.36
C PHE A 81 5.89 5.39 -2.13
N ILE A 82 5.30 4.92 -3.23
CA ILE A 82 4.21 5.60 -3.93
C ILE A 82 2.89 5.00 -3.43
N CYS A 83 2.15 5.80 -2.67
CA CYS A 83 0.90 5.45 -1.99
C CYS A 83 -0.24 6.42 -2.34
N VAL A 84 -0.24 6.94 -3.57
CA VAL A 84 -1.27 7.86 -4.07
C VAL A 84 -2.50 7.09 -4.57
N ASP A 85 -3.65 7.75 -4.58
CA ASP A 85 -4.90 7.12 -5.00
C ASP A 85 -4.93 6.89 -6.51
N THR A 86 -5.57 5.78 -6.89
CA THR A 86 -5.81 5.36 -8.29
C THR A 86 -7.32 5.20 -8.50
N PRO A 87 -8.07 6.31 -8.53
CA PRO A 87 -9.52 6.28 -8.66
C PRO A 87 -9.95 5.67 -10.01
N PRO A 88 -11.19 5.17 -10.13
CA PRO A 88 -11.70 4.73 -11.42
C PRO A 88 -11.87 5.93 -12.36
N ALA A 89 -11.46 5.78 -13.61
CA ALA A 89 -11.76 6.68 -14.71
C ALA A 89 -13.24 6.52 -15.17
N GLU A 90 -13.70 7.39 -16.06
CA GLU A 90 -15.08 7.37 -16.58
C GLU A 90 -15.46 6.05 -17.26
N ASP A 91 -14.49 5.34 -17.86
CA ASP A 91 -14.67 4.04 -18.52
C ASP A 91 -14.47 2.84 -17.58
N GLY A 92 -14.20 3.09 -16.29
CA GLY A 92 -13.95 2.07 -15.28
C GLY A 92 -12.51 1.54 -15.22
N THR A 93 -11.61 2.03 -16.07
CA THR A 93 -10.17 1.75 -15.94
C THR A 93 -9.58 2.49 -14.72
N SER A 94 -8.38 2.11 -14.29
CA SER A 94 -7.70 2.83 -13.19
C SER A 94 -7.04 4.09 -13.74
N ASP A 95 -7.33 5.26 -13.15
CA ASP A 95 -6.60 6.49 -13.42
C ASP A 95 -5.22 6.43 -12.74
N LEU A 96 -4.16 6.45 -13.55
CA LEU A 96 -2.76 6.40 -13.10
C LEU A 96 -2.10 7.77 -13.06
N SER A 97 -2.80 8.85 -13.38
CA SER A 97 -2.22 10.21 -13.45
C SER A 97 -1.48 10.62 -12.18
N HIS A 98 -2.01 10.25 -11.01
CA HIS A 98 -1.34 10.50 -9.73
C HIS A 98 -0.05 9.69 -9.56
N VAL A 99 -0.07 8.41 -9.95
CA VAL A 99 1.10 7.52 -9.89
C VAL A 99 2.19 8.02 -10.83
N GLU A 100 1.82 8.39 -12.07
CA GLU A 100 2.74 8.96 -13.05
C GLU A 100 3.34 10.29 -12.57
N GLY A 101 2.51 11.17 -12.00
CA GLY A 101 2.94 12.43 -11.41
C GLY A 101 3.93 12.24 -10.26
N ALA A 102 3.62 11.31 -9.35
CA ALA A 102 4.50 10.94 -8.24
C ALA A 102 5.82 10.35 -8.75
N ALA A 103 5.78 9.40 -9.69
CA ALA A 103 6.97 8.80 -10.29
C ALA A 103 7.86 9.87 -10.95
N LYS A 104 7.28 10.80 -11.71
CA LYS A 104 8.01 11.90 -12.34
C LYS A 104 8.65 12.84 -11.33
N ALA A 105 7.96 13.17 -10.24
CA ALA A 105 8.49 14.00 -9.17
C ALA A 105 9.66 13.31 -8.45
N VAL A 106 9.52 12.00 -8.19
CA VAL A 106 10.57 11.18 -7.59
C VAL A 106 11.80 11.12 -8.50
N ALA A 107 11.61 10.81 -9.79
CA ALA A 107 12.69 10.72 -10.78
C ALA A 107 13.57 11.98 -10.79
N LYS A 108 12.93 13.15 -10.93
CA LYS A 108 13.64 14.44 -11.01
C LYS A 108 14.43 14.79 -9.75
N ALA A 109 14.03 14.25 -8.60
CA ALA A 109 14.64 14.54 -7.32
C ALA A 109 15.74 13.55 -6.91
N MET A 110 15.93 12.46 -7.66
CA MET A 110 16.94 11.45 -7.34
C MET A 110 18.35 12.05 -7.34
N ASN A 111 19.13 11.71 -6.31
CA ASN A 111 20.51 12.14 -6.12
C ASN A 111 21.51 10.98 -5.99
N ASN A 112 21.00 9.75 -5.92
CA ASN A 112 21.72 8.48 -5.84
C ASN A 112 20.73 7.35 -6.14
N HIS A 113 21.15 6.10 -5.95
CA HIS A 113 20.28 4.93 -6.10
C HIS A 113 19.08 4.99 -5.15
N LYS A 114 17.86 4.71 -5.67
CA LYS A 114 16.61 4.63 -4.90
C LYS A 114 15.89 3.31 -5.14
N VAL A 115 15.24 2.76 -4.10
CA VAL A 115 14.24 1.71 -4.25
C VAL A 115 12.85 2.36 -4.28
N VAL A 116 12.20 2.38 -5.44
CA VAL A 116 10.86 2.95 -5.63
C VAL A 116 9.82 1.85 -5.53
N VAL A 117 8.96 1.96 -4.52
CA VAL A 117 7.98 0.94 -4.15
C VAL A 117 6.58 1.39 -4.52
N ASN A 118 5.96 0.73 -5.49
CA ASN A 118 4.56 0.91 -5.83
C ASN A 118 3.70 0.17 -4.81
N LYS A 119 2.95 0.91 -4.00
CA LYS A 119 2.01 0.38 -3.01
C LYS A 119 0.55 0.71 -3.32
N SER A 120 0.32 1.76 -4.12
CA SER A 120 -0.97 2.01 -4.78
C SER A 120 -1.50 0.75 -5.48
N THR A 121 -2.82 0.55 -5.47
CA THR A 121 -3.44 -0.56 -6.21
C THR A 121 -3.45 -0.23 -7.69
N VAL A 122 -2.54 -0.85 -8.44
CA VAL A 122 -2.28 -0.51 -9.84
C VAL A 122 -2.44 -1.73 -10.76
N PRO A 123 -2.97 -1.55 -11.98
CA PRO A 123 -3.12 -2.64 -12.94
C PRO A 123 -1.74 -3.21 -13.33
N VAL A 124 -1.76 -4.44 -13.84
CA VAL A 124 -0.55 -5.15 -14.26
C VAL A 124 0.21 -4.36 -15.32
N GLY A 125 1.54 -4.26 -15.18
CA GLY A 125 2.42 -3.50 -16.06
C GLY A 125 2.66 -2.07 -15.60
N THR A 126 2.12 -1.66 -14.45
CA THR A 126 2.37 -0.32 -13.90
C THR A 126 3.79 -0.20 -13.35
N GLY A 127 4.38 -1.27 -12.84
CA GLY A 127 5.81 -1.33 -12.52
C GLY A 127 6.70 -0.93 -13.70
N ASP A 128 6.43 -1.46 -14.89
CA ASP A 128 7.15 -1.08 -16.12
C ASP A 128 6.89 0.37 -16.52
N LEU A 129 5.64 0.86 -16.39
CA LEU A 129 5.30 2.25 -16.65
C LEU A 129 6.09 3.20 -15.74
N VAL A 130 6.10 2.93 -14.43
CA VAL A 130 6.88 3.69 -13.46
C VAL A 130 8.37 3.62 -13.80
N GLY A 131 8.89 2.43 -14.12
CA GLY A 131 10.28 2.27 -14.54
C GLY A 131 10.66 3.13 -15.74
N ARG A 132 9.81 3.19 -16.78
CA ARG A 132 10.03 4.08 -17.94
C ARG A 132 10.04 5.55 -17.54
N ILE A 133 9.08 5.99 -16.74
CA ILE A 133 9.00 7.39 -16.28
C ILE A 133 10.24 7.77 -15.47
N LEU A 134 10.70 6.88 -14.59
CA LEU A 134 11.91 7.09 -13.80
C LEU A 134 13.14 7.22 -14.72
N GLU A 135 13.32 6.30 -15.67
CA GLU A 135 14.45 6.32 -16.59
C GLU A 135 14.49 7.59 -17.45
N GLU A 136 13.34 8.02 -17.98
CA GLU A 136 13.24 9.20 -18.84
C GLU A 136 13.49 10.53 -18.10
N ASN A 137 13.32 10.57 -16.77
CA ASN A 137 13.32 11.82 -16.00
C ASN A 137 14.42 11.89 -14.92
N LYS A 138 15.20 10.82 -14.70
CA LYS A 138 16.25 10.81 -13.68
C LYS A 138 17.47 11.67 -14.09
N PRO A 139 18.13 12.32 -13.13
CA PRO A 139 19.43 12.95 -13.37
C PRO A 139 20.50 11.95 -13.79
N GLU A 140 21.53 12.43 -14.49
CA GLU A 140 22.70 11.64 -14.84
C GLU A 140 23.40 11.10 -13.57
N GLY A 141 23.75 9.81 -13.57
CA GLY A 141 24.39 9.14 -12.43
C GLY A 141 23.44 8.69 -11.31
N ALA A 142 22.14 9.02 -11.37
CA ALA A 142 21.13 8.39 -10.53
C ALA A 142 20.72 7.03 -11.11
N ASP A 143 20.31 6.13 -10.22
CA ASP A 143 19.87 4.76 -10.56
C ASP A 143 18.68 4.37 -9.68
N PHE A 144 17.96 3.31 -10.03
CA PHE A 144 16.79 2.90 -9.26
C PHE A 144 16.41 1.43 -9.47
N ASP A 145 15.64 0.90 -8.52
CA ASP A 145 14.89 -0.33 -8.67
C ASP A 145 13.40 -0.05 -8.45
N VAL A 146 12.54 -0.69 -9.25
CA VAL A 146 11.08 -0.65 -9.05
C VAL A 146 10.62 -1.93 -8.38
N VAL A 147 9.81 -1.78 -7.33
CA VAL A 147 9.25 -2.88 -6.55
C VAL A 147 7.74 -2.71 -6.45
N SER A 148 6.98 -3.78 -6.65
CA SER A 148 5.55 -3.84 -6.32
C SER A 148 5.39 -4.40 -4.91
N ASN A 149 4.79 -3.63 -4.01
CA ASN A 149 4.47 -4.07 -2.65
C ASN A 149 3.02 -3.72 -2.34
N PRO A 150 2.05 -4.51 -2.84
CA PRO A 150 0.64 -4.21 -2.67
C PRO A 150 0.23 -4.24 -1.19
N GLU A 151 -0.77 -3.45 -0.86
CA GLU A 151 -1.39 -3.42 0.46
C GLU A 151 -2.59 -4.38 0.55
N PHE A 152 -2.95 -4.83 1.75
CA PHE A 152 -4.13 -5.70 2.01
C PHE A 152 -4.90 -5.22 3.24
N LEU A 153 -4.99 -3.90 3.40
CA LEU A 153 -5.54 -3.26 4.58
C LEU A 153 -7.05 -3.18 4.48
N ARG A 154 -7.72 -3.29 5.62
CA ARG A 154 -9.15 -2.99 5.75
C ARG A 154 -9.35 -1.62 6.38
N GLU A 155 -10.31 -0.87 5.85
CA GLU A 155 -10.74 0.38 6.48
C GLU A 155 -11.25 0.13 7.90
N GLY A 156 -10.76 0.89 8.88
CA GLY A 156 -11.10 0.73 10.30
C GLY A 156 -10.25 -0.30 11.06
N ASN A 157 -9.31 -0.98 10.40
CA ASN A 157 -8.40 -1.97 11.02
C ASN A 157 -7.01 -2.00 10.38
N ALA A 158 -6.63 -0.99 9.62
CA ALA A 158 -5.41 -0.96 8.83
C ALA A 158 -4.13 -0.95 9.67
N ILE A 159 -4.14 -0.33 10.86
CA ILE A 159 -2.98 -0.41 11.76
C ILE A 159 -2.74 -1.87 12.19
N ALA A 160 -3.81 -2.56 12.61
CA ALA A 160 -3.71 -3.95 13.02
C ALA A 160 -3.32 -4.87 11.87
N ASP A 161 -3.89 -4.65 10.68
CA ASP A 161 -3.56 -5.40 9.46
C ASP A 161 -2.10 -5.14 9.03
N SER A 162 -1.56 -3.94 9.23
CA SER A 162 -0.16 -3.60 8.91
C SER A 162 0.85 -4.18 9.92
N LEU A 163 0.48 -4.22 11.20
CA LEU A 163 1.35 -4.76 12.26
C LEU A 163 1.29 -6.29 12.37
N ARG A 164 0.21 -6.90 11.89
CA ARG A 164 0.02 -8.35 11.92
C ARG A 164 -0.55 -8.87 10.59
N PRO A 165 0.13 -8.63 9.47
CA PRO A 165 -0.37 -9.09 8.18
C PRO A 165 -0.29 -10.62 8.10
N ASP A 166 -1.23 -11.22 7.35
CA ASP A 166 -1.15 -12.66 7.06
C ASP A 166 0.11 -12.99 6.24
N ARG A 167 0.48 -12.08 5.34
CA ARG A 167 1.61 -12.16 4.41
C ARG A 167 2.00 -10.78 3.91
N ILE A 168 3.24 -10.65 3.45
CA ILE A 168 3.76 -9.47 2.77
C ILE A 168 4.22 -9.92 1.38
N VAL A 169 3.71 -9.26 0.33
CA VAL A 169 4.04 -9.58 -1.07
C VAL A 169 5.08 -8.58 -1.57
N ILE A 170 6.17 -9.06 -2.14
CA ILE A 170 7.29 -8.25 -2.66
C ILE A 170 7.57 -8.72 -4.09
N GLY A 171 7.10 -7.95 -5.07
CA GLY A 171 7.40 -8.15 -6.49
C GLY A 171 8.60 -7.33 -6.91
N ALA A 172 9.72 -7.96 -7.27
CA ALA A 172 10.93 -7.25 -7.69
C ALA A 172 11.73 -8.06 -8.71
N SER A 173 12.29 -7.37 -9.71
CA SER A 173 13.21 -7.98 -10.69
C SER A 173 14.65 -8.07 -10.16
N ASN A 174 15.06 -7.12 -9.31
CA ASN A 174 16.37 -7.11 -8.65
C ASN A 174 16.28 -7.77 -7.25
N PRO A 175 17.01 -8.88 -7.01
CA PRO A 175 17.03 -9.51 -5.69
C PRO A 175 17.51 -8.61 -4.56
N GLN A 176 18.40 -7.65 -4.81
CA GLN A 176 18.88 -6.73 -3.78
C GLN A 176 17.78 -5.76 -3.32
N ALA A 177 16.95 -5.28 -4.25
CA ALA A 177 15.80 -4.45 -3.92
C ALA A 177 14.76 -5.24 -3.10
N ALA A 178 14.52 -6.52 -3.45
CA ALA A 178 13.67 -7.40 -2.64
C ALA A 178 14.22 -7.58 -1.21
N LEU A 179 15.52 -7.85 -1.08
CA LEU A 179 16.18 -8.03 0.21
C LEU A 179 16.10 -6.77 1.09
N LYS A 180 16.16 -5.58 0.48
CA LYS A 180 16.00 -4.30 1.19
C LYS A 180 14.60 -4.18 1.83
N LEU A 181 13.55 -4.63 1.13
CA LEU A 181 12.20 -4.68 1.71
C LEU A 181 12.03 -5.82 2.73
N VAL A 182 12.72 -6.94 2.54
CA VAL A 182 12.76 -8.03 3.54
C VAL A 182 13.37 -7.52 4.84
N GLU A 183 14.47 -6.77 4.78
CA GLU A 183 15.08 -6.13 5.95
C GLU A 183 14.12 -5.13 6.60
N LEU A 184 13.47 -4.28 5.80
CA LEU A 184 12.48 -3.31 6.26
C LEU A 184 11.35 -3.97 7.06
N TYR A 185 10.84 -5.10 6.56
CA TYR A 185 9.70 -5.79 7.16
C TYR A 185 10.09 -6.91 8.15
N ALA A 186 11.39 -7.18 8.35
CA ALA A 186 11.87 -8.25 9.22
C ALA A 186 11.27 -8.22 10.65
N PRO A 187 11.09 -7.05 11.29
CA PRO A 187 10.50 -6.98 12.64
C PRO A 187 9.07 -7.51 12.76
N LEU A 188 8.34 -7.65 11.65
CA LEU A 188 6.96 -8.16 11.67
C LEU A 188 6.88 -9.68 11.89
N GLU A 189 7.97 -10.41 11.61
CA GLU A 189 8.03 -11.88 11.69
C GLU A 189 6.89 -12.58 10.92
N ARG A 190 6.55 -12.06 9.74
CA ARG A 190 5.49 -12.59 8.86
C ARG A 190 6.05 -13.23 7.60
N GLN A 191 5.20 -14.04 6.97
CA GLN A 191 5.52 -14.67 5.71
C GLN A 191 5.78 -13.60 4.64
N MET A 192 6.96 -13.63 4.04
CA MET A 192 7.34 -12.78 2.91
C MET A 192 7.28 -13.61 1.63
N LEU A 193 6.47 -13.18 0.68
CA LEU A 193 6.30 -13.80 -0.63
C LEU A 193 7.03 -12.95 -1.66
N ILE A 194 8.19 -13.44 -2.12
CA ILE A 194 8.99 -12.77 -3.14
C ILE A 194 8.63 -13.35 -4.51
N CYS A 195 8.30 -12.49 -5.46
CA CYS A 195 7.97 -12.85 -6.84
C CYS A 195 8.42 -11.77 -7.83
N ASP A 196 8.08 -11.93 -9.11
CA ASP A 196 8.17 -10.85 -10.10
C ASP A 196 7.12 -9.75 -9.84
N VAL A 197 7.34 -8.60 -10.46
CA VAL A 197 6.54 -7.38 -10.26
C VAL A 197 5.10 -7.60 -10.70
N GLU A 198 4.92 -8.20 -11.87
CA GLU A 198 3.64 -8.48 -12.50
C GLU A 198 2.80 -9.45 -11.67
N SER A 199 3.43 -10.51 -11.15
CA SER A 199 2.77 -11.44 -10.23
C SER A 199 2.29 -10.73 -8.95
N ALA A 200 3.08 -9.81 -8.38
CA ALA A 200 2.65 -9.05 -7.20
C ALA A 200 1.45 -8.14 -7.50
N GLU A 201 1.44 -7.46 -8.65
CA GLU A 201 0.31 -6.66 -9.11
C GLU A 201 -0.95 -7.51 -9.29
N ILE A 202 -0.82 -8.69 -9.93
CA ILE A 202 -1.93 -9.65 -10.11
C ILE A 202 -2.47 -10.14 -8.77
N ILE A 203 -1.60 -10.48 -7.81
CA ILE A 203 -2.02 -11.01 -6.50
C ILE A 203 -3.00 -10.06 -5.81
N LYS A 204 -2.80 -8.74 -5.92
CA LYS A 204 -3.72 -7.75 -5.34
C LYS A 204 -5.10 -7.82 -5.97
N TYR A 205 -5.17 -7.76 -7.30
CA TYR A 205 -6.45 -7.82 -8.03
C TYR A 205 -7.16 -9.16 -7.84
N ALA A 206 -6.42 -10.27 -7.94
CA ALA A 206 -6.95 -11.61 -7.74
C ALA A 206 -7.54 -11.79 -6.33
N SER A 207 -6.85 -11.27 -5.30
CA SER A 207 -7.34 -11.33 -3.92
C SER A 207 -8.66 -10.57 -3.75
N ASN A 208 -8.70 -9.31 -4.17
CA ASN A 208 -9.91 -8.48 -4.02
C ASN A 208 -11.08 -9.02 -4.87
N ALA A 209 -10.82 -9.44 -6.10
CA ALA A 209 -11.84 -10.02 -6.99
C ALA A 209 -12.40 -11.33 -6.41
N TYR A 210 -11.56 -12.16 -5.80
CA TYR A 210 -12.02 -13.41 -5.18
C TYR A 210 -12.89 -13.15 -3.95
N LEU A 211 -12.52 -12.21 -3.07
CA LEU A 211 -13.35 -11.82 -1.92
C LEU A 211 -14.71 -11.29 -2.37
N ALA A 212 -14.74 -10.43 -3.40
CA ALA A 212 -15.99 -9.94 -3.99
C ALA A 212 -16.83 -11.08 -4.59
N THR A 213 -16.18 -12.06 -5.22
CA THR A 213 -16.85 -13.26 -5.77
C THR A 213 -17.50 -14.10 -4.68
N LYS A 214 -16.83 -14.31 -3.54
CA LYS A 214 -17.42 -15.06 -2.41
C LYS A 214 -18.70 -14.39 -1.89
N ILE A 215 -18.67 -13.08 -1.69
CA ILE A 215 -19.84 -12.31 -1.23
C ILE A 215 -20.97 -12.39 -2.26
N SER A 216 -20.65 -12.19 -3.54
CA SER A 216 -21.65 -12.22 -4.63
C SER A 216 -22.28 -13.61 -4.77
N PHE A 217 -21.47 -14.66 -4.61
CA PHE A 217 -21.93 -16.04 -4.59
C PHE A 217 -22.90 -16.28 -3.42
N ILE A 218 -22.56 -15.86 -2.20
CA ILE A 218 -23.45 -16.05 -1.05
C ILE A 218 -24.73 -15.21 -1.16
N ASN A 219 -24.68 -13.99 -1.69
CA ASN A 219 -25.88 -13.21 -1.98
C ASN A 219 -26.83 -13.97 -2.92
N SER A 220 -26.30 -14.63 -3.96
CA SER A 220 -27.11 -15.47 -4.86
C SER A 220 -27.67 -16.71 -4.16
N ILE A 221 -26.91 -17.32 -3.24
CA ILE A 221 -27.41 -18.44 -2.42
C ILE A 221 -28.49 -17.97 -1.43
N ALA A 222 -28.38 -16.76 -0.88
CA ALA A 222 -29.38 -16.17 0.00
C ALA A 222 -30.72 -16.00 -0.72
N GLU A 223 -30.72 -15.45 -1.94
CA GLU A 223 -31.92 -15.33 -2.78
C GLU A 223 -32.58 -16.68 -3.08
N LEU A 224 -31.77 -17.74 -3.27
CA LEU A 224 -32.29 -19.09 -3.44
C LEU A 224 -32.91 -19.61 -2.13
N CYS A 225 -32.24 -19.39 -0.99
CA CYS A 225 -32.72 -19.79 0.32
C CYS A 225 -34.10 -19.20 0.63
N GLU A 226 -34.32 -17.93 0.31
CA GLU A 226 -35.63 -17.27 0.47
C GLU A 226 -36.75 -17.96 -0.32
N LYS A 227 -36.46 -18.41 -1.55
CA LYS A 227 -37.46 -19.07 -2.42
C LYS A 227 -37.84 -20.48 -1.94
N VAL A 228 -36.97 -21.14 -1.20
CA VAL A 228 -37.19 -22.54 -0.74
C VAL A 228 -37.42 -22.66 0.77
N GLY A 229 -37.34 -21.56 1.51
CA GLY A 229 -37.49 -21.53 2.97
C GLY A 229 -36.29 -22.07 3.76
N ALA A 230 -35.08 -21.99 3.20
CA ALA A 230 -33.84 -22.35 3.89
C ALA A 230 -33.25 -21.17 4.67
N ASP A 231 -32.46 -21.45 5.72
CA ASP A 231 -31.71 -20.46 6.48
C ASP A 231 -30.28 -20.32 5.92
N VAL A 232 -30.00 -19.19 5.28
CA VAL A 232 -28.69 -18.90 4.68
C VAL A 232 -27.55 -18.96 5.71
N VAL A 233 -27.79 -18.63 6.98
CA VAL A 233 -26.77 -18.67 8.04
C VAL A 233 -26.35 -20.12 8.32
N GLN A 234 -27.29 -21.06 8.31
CA GLN A 234 -26.97 -22.48 8.45
C GLN A 234 -26.23 -23.01 7.22
N VAL A 235 -26.62 -22.57 6.02
CA VAL A 235 -25.97 -22.97 4.76
C VAL A 235 -24.52 -22.50 4.74
N VAL A 236 -24.28 -21.21 5.02
CA VAL A 236 -22.93 -20.62 5.11
C VAL A 236 -22.07 -21.34 6.15
N LYS A 237 -22.62 -21.59 7.34
CA LYS A 237 -21.91 -22.33 8.40
C LYS A 237 -21.55 -23.75 7.98
N GLY A 238 -22.47 -24.44 7.28
CA GLY A 238 -22.24 -25.78 6.75
C GLY A 238 -21.15 -25.80 5.67
N MET A 239 -21.18 -24.85 4.73
CA MET A 239 -20.18 -24.71 3.67
C MET A 239 -18.80 -24.35 4.23
N GLY A 240 -18.74 -23.34 5.11
CA GLY A 240 -17.49 -22.81 5.66
C GLY A 240 -16.74 -23.78 6.57
N ALA A 241 -17.40 -24.85 7.06
CA ALA A 241 -16.75 -25.93 7.79
C ALA A 241 -15.80 -26.77 6.92
N ASP A 242 -15.95 -26.74 5.59
CA ASP A 242 -15.00 -27.35 4.66
C ASP A 242 -13.74 -26.48 4.56
N ARG A 243 -12.59 -27.06 4.94
CA ARG A 243 -11.29 -26.36 4.93
C ARG A 243 -10.84 -25.87 3.56
N ARG A 244 -11.40 -26.40 2.47
CA ARG A 244 -11.12 -25.92 1.10
C ARG A 244 -11.84 -24.62 0.76
N ILE A 245 -12.89 -24.26 1.52
CA ILE A 245 -13.72 -23.06 1.34
C ILE A 245 -13.36 -22.01 2.40
N GLY A 246 -13.27 -22.44 3.66
CA GLY A 246 -13.05 -21.56 4.81
C GLY A 246 -14.30 -20.77 5.21
N ALA A 247 -14.37 -20.35 6.48
CA ALA A 247 -15.55 -19.72 7.06
C ALA A 247 -15.62 -18.19 6.87
N GLU A 248 -14.53 -17.54 6.46
CA GLU A 248 -14.46 -16.09 6.32
C GLU A 248 -14.99 -15.61 4.97
N PHE A 249 -15.59 -14.42 4.94
CA PHE A 249 -16.17 -13.80 3.72
C PHE A 249 -17.25 -14.68 3.05
N LEU A 250 -18.03 -15.39 3.85
CA LEU A 250 -19.24 -16.09 3.42
C LEU A 250 -20.46 -15.42 4.03
#